data_AF-A0AAP3ENX4-F1
#
_entry.id   AF-A0AAP3ENX4-F1
#
_cell.length_a   1.000
_cell.length_b   1.000
_cell.length_c   1.000
_cell.angle_alpha   90.00
_cell.angle_beta   90.00
_cell.angle_gamma   90.00
#
_symmetry.space_group_name_H-M   'P 1'
#
loop_
_entity.id
_entity.type
_entity.pdbx_description
1 polymer ?
#
loop_
_entity_poly.entity_id
_entity_poly.type
_entity_poly.pdbx_seq_one_letter_code
_entity_poly.pdbx_strand_id
1 'polypeptide(L)' 'KQGEATSHTYAIKNTYYKLSVNDRPLWEIDLLNFIYRKDGKDIVPDRIRSALGLG' A
#
# COMPACT_ATOMS: atom_id res chain seq x y z
N LYS A 1 12.41 -2.68 -32.63
CA LYS A 1 13.17 -2.84 -33.89
C LYS A 1 14.14 -1.68 -34.05
N GLN A 2 15.09 -1.72 -34.99
CA GLN A 2 15.93 -0.56 -35.27
C GLN A 2 15.02 0.63 -35.64
N GLY A 3 15.19 1.76 -34.95
CA GLY A 3 14.34 2.94 -35.11
C GLY A 3 13.05 2.97 -34.27
N GLU A 4 12.71 1.91 -33.53
CA GLU A 4 11.61 1.91 -32.57
C GLU A 4 12.15 2.14 -31.14
N ALA A 5 11.35 2.79 -30.29
CA ALA A 5 11.67 2.92 -28.87
C ALA A 5 11.68 1.54 -28.20
N THR A 6 12.76 1.23 -27.48
CA THR A 6 12.80 0.05 -26.62
C THR A 6 11.96 0.33 -25.37
N SER A 7 11.04 -0.58 -25.04
CA SER A 7 10.32 -0.57 -23.78
C SER A 7 10.70 -1.79 -22.94
N HIS A 8 10.79 -1.57 -21.63
CA HIS A 8 10.94 -2.64 -20.64
C HIS A 8 9.79 -2.54 -19.66
N THR A 9 9.12 -3.67 -19.43
CA THR A 9 8.07 -3.77 -18.43
C THR A 9 8.63 -4.45 -17.19
N TYR A 10 8.48 -3.79 -16.06
CA TYR A 10 8.78 -4.36 -14.75
C TYR A 10 7.47 -4.50 -13.96
N ALA A 11 7.32 -5.63 -13.28
CA ALA A 11 6.22 -5.87 -12.36
C ALA A 11 6.80 -6.13 -10.97
N ILE A 12 6.26 -5.45 -9.96
CA ILE A 12 6.73 -5.56 -8.57
C ILE A 12 5.60 -6.13 -7.73
N LYS A 13 5.90 -7.15 -6.94
CA LYS A 13 5.04 -7.62 -5.85
C LYS A 13 5.45 -6.89 -4.59
N ASN A 14 4.57 -6.01 -4.10
CA ASN A 14 4.89 -5.15 -2.97
C ASN A 14 4.19 -5.63 -1.70
N THR A 15 4.92 -5.64 -0.58
CA THR A 15 4.39 -5.90 0.77
C THR A 15 4.06 -4.61 1.52
N TYR A 16 4.61 -3.46 1.10
CA TYR A 16 4.40 -2.14 1.70
C TYR A 16 4.21 -1.05 0.64
N TYR A 17 3.08 -0.36 0.66
CA TYR A 17 2.78 0.75 -0.23
C TYR A 17 2.25 1.95 0.55
N LYS A 18 2.79 3.14 0.26
CA LYS A 18 2.28 4.40 0.79
C LYS A 18 2.20 5.44 -0.31
N LEU A 19 1.02 6.06 -0.43
CA LEU A 19 0.75 7.17 -1.35
C LEU A 19 0.50 8.43 -0.55
N SER A 20 1.19 9.51 -0.91
CA SER A 20 0.94 10.85 -0.40
C SER A 20 0.87 11.84 -1.55
N VAL A 21 -0.02 12.83 -1.44
CA VAL A 21 -0.16 13.93 -2.39
C VAL A 21 -0.16 15.23 -1.61
N ASN A 22 0.72 16.18 -1.98
CA ASN A 22 0.91 17.43 -1.23
C ASN A 22 1.15 17.17 0.28
N ASP A 23 2.01 16.20 0.58
CA ASP A 23 2.35 15.75 1.94
C ASP A 23 1.16 15.21 2.77
N ARG A 24 0.00 14.99 2.14
CA ARG A 24 -1.15 14.37 2.80
C ARG A 24 -1.19 12.89 2.48
N PRO A 25 -1.24 12.00 3.50
CA PRO A 25 -1.33 10.57 3.26
C PRO A 25 -2.70 10.24 2.67
N LEU A 26 -2.72 9.53 1.55
CA LEU A 26 -3.96 9.05 0.93
C LEU A 26 -4.18 7.56 1.20
N TRP A 27 -3.13 6.76 1.01
CA TRP A 27 -3.16 5.32 1.23
C TRP A 27 -1.92 4.84 1.94
N GLU A 28 -2.09 3.89 2.85
CA GLU A 28 -1.02 3.08 3.40
C GLU A 28 -1.51 1.63 3.48
N ILE A 29 -0.73 0.72 2.91
CA ILE A 29 -0.97 -0.72 2.91
C ILE A 29 0.33 -1.38 3.37
N ASP A 30 0.27 -2.06 4.51
CA ASP A 30 1.30 -2.96 4.99
C ASP A 30 0.67 -4.34 5.16
N LEU A 31 1.01 -5.25 4.25
CA LEU A 31 0.44 -6.60 4.24
C LEU A 31 0.94 -7.44 5.41
N LEU A 32 2.18 -7.22 5.87
CA LEU A 32 2.79 -8.04 6.91
C LEU A 32 2.28 -7.64 8.30
N ASN A 33 2.02 -6.34 8.50
CA ASN A 33 1.53 -5.80 9.76
C ASN A 33 0.02 -5.52 9.77
N PHE A 34 -0.71 -5.94 8.72
CA PHE A 34 -2.15 -5.71 8.56
C PHE A 34 -2.57 -4.25 8.74
N ILE A 35 -1.72 -3.31 8.28
CA ILE A 35 -2.03 -1.89 8.31
C ILE A 35 -2.70 -1.54 7.00
N TYR A 36 -3.93 -1.04 7.10
CA TYR A 36 -4.64 -0.47 5.97
C TYR A 36 -5.20 0.86 6.42
N ARG A 37 -4.71 1.94 5.82
CA ARG A 37 -5.18 3.29 6.11
C ARG A 37 -5.60 4.01 4.85
N LYS A 38 -6.67 4.77 5.00
CA LYS A 38 -7.14 5.75 4.02
C LYS A 38 -7.19 7.11 4.69
N ASP A 39 -6.61 8.12 4.05
CA ASP A 39 -6.57 9.49 4.56
C ASP A 39 -5.96 9.57 5.99
N GLY A 40 -4.96 8.73 6.25
CA GLY A 40 -4.29 8.61 7.56
C GLY A 40 -5.06 7.86 8.65
N LYS A 41 -6.27 7.35 8.37
CA LYS A 41 -7.12 6.62 9.32
C LYS A 41 -7.16 5.14 9.00
N ASP A 42 -7.11 4.29 10.03
CA ASP A 42 -7.26 2.85 9.88
C ASP A 42 -8.64 2.50 9.35
N ILE A 43 -8.69 1.64 8.32
CA ILE A 43 -9.94 1.17 7.72
C ILE A 43 -10.27 -0.26 8.14
N VAL A 44 -9.34 -0.96 8.79
CA VAL A 44 -9.61 -2.24 9.45
C VAL A 44 -10.15 -1.94 10.85
N PRO A 45 -11.38 -2.38 11.18
CA PRO A 45 -11.94 -2.19 12.51
C PRO A 45 -11.08 -2.80 13.61
N ASP A 46 -11.01 -2.13 14.76
CA ASP A 46 -10.24 -2.60 15.92
C ASP A 46 -10.65 -3.99 16.40
N ARG A 47 -11.94 -4.34 16.26
CA ARG A 47 -12.43 -5.70 16.57
C ARG A 47 -11.71 -6.77 15.72
N ILE A 48 -11.46 -6.50 14.44
CA ILE A 48 -10.76 -7.43 13.55
C ILE A 48 -9.29 -7.53 13.95
N ARG A 49 -8.64 -6.40 14.24
CA ARG A 49 -7.26 -6.40 14.76
C ARG A 49 -7.13 -7.16 16.06
N SER A 50 -8.05 -6.94 17.00
CA SER A 50 -8.10 -7.64 18.29
C SER A 50 -8.30 -9.14 18.11
N ALA A 51 -9.20 -9.57 17.23
CA ALA A 51 -9.43 -10.98 16.92
C ALA A 51 -8.20 -11.68 16.32
N LEU A 52 -7.32 -10.91 15.68
CA LEU A 52 -6.04 -11.38 15.14
C LEU A 52 -4.87 -11.24 16.14
N GLY A 53 -5.12 -10.75 17.36
CA GLY A 53 -4.09 -10.53 18.38
C GLY A 53 -3.16 -9.34 18.09
N LEU A 54 -3.62 -8.37 17.30
CA LEU A 54 -2.84 -7.20 16.84
C LEU A 54 -3.20 -5.89 17.56
N GLY A 55 -4.05 -5.95 18.59
CA GLY A 55 -4.56 -4.80 19.34
C GLY A 55 -4.59 -5.05 20.84
#